data_AF-A0A9D1TMV6-F1
#
_entry.id   AF-A0A9D1TMV6-F1
#
_cell.length_a   1.000
_cell.length_b   1.000
_cell.length_c   1.000
_cell.angle_alpha   90.00
_cell.angle_beta   90.00
_cell.angle_gamma   90.00
#
_symmetry.space_group_name_H-M   'P 1'
#
loop_
_entity.id
_entity.type
_entity.pdbx_description
1 polymer ?
#
loop_
_entity_poly.entity_id
_entity_poly.type
_entity_poly.pdbx_seq_one_letter_code
_entity_poly.pdbx_strand_id
1 'polypeptide(L)' 'MKKSYEAELESYYNEPVPIMLVKDNWKYKDDLTVTLNGTNYQIKRGVPVNVPRKVALVIERSHKQELEAEKYIESLKA' A
#
# COMPACT_ATOMS: atom_id res chain seq x y z
N MET A 1 -32.35 -0.54 0.49
CA MET A 1 -31.51 0.29 1.39
C MET A 1 -30.00 -0.01 1.36
N LYS A 2 -29.51 -1.01 0.59
CA LYS A 2 -28.07 -1.33 0.49
C LYS A 2 -27.26 -0.42 -0.47
N LYS A 3 -27.96 0.22 -1.41
CA LYS A 3 -27.35 0.92 -2.55
C LYS A 3 -26.58 2.20 -2.17
N SER A 4 -26.86 2.80 -1.02
CA SER A 4 -26.17 4.03 -0.56
C SER A 4 -24.80 3.73 0.04
N TYR A 5 -24.70 2.70 0.88
CA TYR A 5 -23.48 2.38 1.62
C TYR A 5 -22.35 1.84 0.72
N GLU A 6 -22.70 1.07 -0.30
CA GLU A 6 -21.74 0.58 -1.30
C GLU A 6 -21.12 1.74 -2.09
N ALA A 7 -21.91 2.75 -2.46
CA ALA A 7 -21.41 3.93 -3.18
C ALA A 7 -20.50 4.80 -2.29
N GLU A 8 -20.86 4.96 -1.02
CA GLU A 8 -20.03 5.66 -0.04
C GLU A 8 -18.69 4.95 0.18
N LEU A 9 -18.70 3.61 0.30
CA LEU A 9 -17.48 2.81 0.41
C LEU A 9 -16.62 2.92 -0.85
N GLU A 10 -17.22 2.81 -2.03
CA GLU A 10 -16.49 2.93 -3.29
C GLU A 10 -15.84 4.32 -3.44
N SER A 11 -16.54 5.37 -3.05
CA SER A 11 -16.00 6.73 -2.99
C SER A 11 -14.82 6.80 -2.01
N TYR A 12 -14.98 6.28 -0.80
CA TYR A 12 -13.95 6.25 0.23
C TYR A 12 -12.68 5.50 -0.23
N TYR A 13 -12.82 4.36 -0.90
CA TYR A 13 -11.70 3.54 -1.35
C TYR A 13 -11.00 4.10 -2.61
N ASN A 14 -11.71 4.88 -3.43
CA ASN A 14 -11.14 5.49 -4.62
C ASN A 14 -10.62 6.92 -4.40
N GLU A 15 -10.88 7.51 -3.23
CA GLU A 15 -10.35 8.83 -2.89
C GLU A 15 -8.82 8.87 -3.09
N PRO A 16 -8.30 9.86 -3.84
CA PRO A 16 -6.87 9.99 -4.06
C PRO A 16 -6.17 10.47 -2.79
N VAL A 17 -5.23 9.69 -2.31
CA VAL A 17 -4.43 9.98 -1.12
C VAL A 17 -2.96 10.16 -1.54
N PRO A 18 -2.28 11.23 -1.09
CA PRO A 18 -0.86 11.40 -1.35
C PRO A 18 -0.06 10.37 -0.55
N ILE A 19 0.80 9.63 -1.23
CA ILE A 19 1.79 8.76 -0.59
C ILE A 19 3.20 9.12 -1.07
N MET A 20 4.18 8.90 -0.20
CA MET A 20 5.59 9.05 -0.53
C MET A 20 6.33 7.80 -0.12
N LEU A 21 6.78 7.03 -1.11
CA LEU A 21 7.61 5.86 -0.89
C LEU A 21 9.07 6.27 -0.85
N VAL A 22 9.80 5.77 0.15
CA VAL A 22 11.25 5.98 0.23
C VAL A 22 11.94 5.29 -0.94
N LYS A 23 12.88 6.00 -1.55
CA LYS A 23 13.80 5.49 -2.57
C LYS A 23 15.18 5.41 -1.96
N ASP A 24 15.81 4.24 -2.02
CA ASP A 24 17.20 4.04 -1.63
C ASP A 24 18.05 3.60 -2.86
N ASN A 25 19.35 3.44 -2.67
CA ASN A 25 20.25 2.97 -3.73
C ASN A 25 20.36 1.44 -3.82
N TRP A 26 19.60 0.69 -3.01
CA TRP A 26 19.77 -0.74 -2.86
C TRP A 26 18.44 -1.49 -3.04
N LYS A 27 17.68 -1.71 -1.95
CA LYS A 27 16.50 -2.60 -1.94
C LYS A 27 15.24 -1.94 -2.52
N TYR A 28 15.15 -0.62 -2.45
CA TYR A 28 14.03 0.23 -2.85
C TYR A 28 14.39 1.19 -3.98
N LYS A 29 15.28 0.77 -4.89
CA LYS A 29 15.72 1.56 -6.04
C LYS A 29 14.65 1.68 -7.13
N ASP A 30 13.89 0.62 -7.33
CA ASP A 30 12.91 0.49 -8.41
C ASP A 30 11.48 0.85 -7.95
N ASP A 31 10.62 1.15 -8.92
CA ASP A 31 9.21 1.46 -8.68
C ASP A 31 8.48 0.30 -8.00
N LEU A 32 7.46 0.62 -7.20
CA LEU A 32 6.61 -0.38 -6.56
C LEU A 32 5.43 -0.71 -7.47
N THR A 33 5.30 -1.97 -7.86
CA THR A 33 4.11 -2.47 -8.55
C THR A 33 3.18 -3.15 -7.54
N VAL A 34 1.94 -2.66 -7.44
CA VAL A 34 0.88 -3.23 -6.61
C VAL A 34 -0.20 -3.82 -7.50
N THR A 35 -0.51 -5.09 -7.32
CA THR A 35 -1.63 -5.75 -7.99
C THR A 35 -2.82 -5.83 -7.05
N LEU A 36 -3.94 -5.21 -7.42
CA LEU A 36 -5.19 -5.23 -6.66
C LEU A 36 -6.34 -5.66 -7.57
N ASN A 37 -6.99 -6.77 -7.26
CA ASN A 37 -8.13 -7.32 -8.01
C ASN A 37 -7.87 -7.41 -9.54
N GLY A 38 -6.67 -7.83 -9.93
CA GLY A 38 -6.27 -7.94 -11.35
C GLY A 38 -5.86 -6.62 -12.02
N THR A 39 -5.91 -5.48 -11.31
CA THR A 39 -5.39 -4.20 -11.79
C THR A 39 -4.00 -3.95 -11.23
N ASN A 40 -3.04 -3.61 -12.10
CA ASN A 40 -1.68 -3.26 -11.72
C ASN A 40 -1.53 -1.75 -11.58
N TYR A 41 -0.96 -1.32 -10.47
CA TYR A 41 -0.61 0.07 -10.18
C TYR A 41 0.91 0.18 -10.02
N GLN A 42 1.55 0.97 -10.87
CA GLN A 42 2.98 1.25 -10.74
C GLN A 42 3.18 2.61 -10.06
N ILE A 43 3.89 2.60 -8.94
CA ILE A 43 4.07 3.75 -8.06
C ILE A 43 5.53 4.12 -8.02
N LYS A 44 5.83 5.35 -8.43
CA LYS A 44 7.20 5.88 -8.43
C LYS A 44 7.67 6.13 -7.00
N ARG A 45 8.88 5.66 -6.68
CA ARG A 45 9.53 5.95 -5.39
C ARG A 45 10.28 7.29 -5.43
N GLY A 46 10.38 7.94 -4.27
CA GLY A 46 11.11 9.19 -4.10
C GLY A 46 10.37 10.46 -4.52
N VAL A 47 9.10 10.34 -4.95
CA VAL A 47 8.24 11.48 -5.34
C VAL A 47 6.89 11.31 -4.66
N PRO A 48 6.23 12.40 -4.19
CA PRO A 48 4.85 12.33 -3.73
C PRO A 48 3.92 12.02 -4.90
N VAL A 49 3.16 10.92 -4.79
CA VAL A 49 2.21 10.47 -5.83
C VAL A 49 0.83 10.29 -5.19
N ASN A 50 -0.21 10.78 -5.86
CA ASN A 50 -1.59 10.52 -5.47
C ASN A 50 -2.03 9.14 -5.98
N VAL A 51 -2.44 8.27 -5.07
CA VAL A 51 -2.96 6.93 -5.39
C VAL A 51 -4.33 6.72 -4.75
N PRO A 52 -5.19 5.86 -5.29
CA PRO A 52 -6.45 5.51 -4.63
C PRO A 52 -6.21 4.96 -3.22
N ARG A 53 -7.05 5.34 -2.24
CA ARG A 53 -6.93 4.88 -0.85
C ARG A 53 -6.81 3.37 -0.72
N LYS A 54 -7.54 2.58 -1.52
CA LYS A 54 -7.42 1.12 -1.55
C LYS A 54 -5.99 0.62 -1.82
N VAL A 55 -5.24 1.32 -2.68
CA VAL A 55 -3.84 0.98 -3.00
C VAL A 55 -2.93 1.38 -1.84
N ALA A 56 -3.13 2.57 -1.26
CA ALA A 56 -2.38 3.02 -0.09
C ALA A 56 -2.53 2.05 1.10
N LEU A 57 -3.76 1.59 1.37
CA LEU A 57 -4.05 0.60 2.43
C LEU A 57 -3.34 -0.73 2.21
N VAL A 58 -3.23 -1.19 0.96
CA VAL A 58 -2.49 -2.43 0.65
C VAL A 58 -1.00 -2.28 0.97
N ILE A 59 -0.40 -1.14 0.61
CA ILE A 59 1.00 -0.85 0.89
C ILE A 59 1.26 -0.80 2.39
N GLU A 60 0.42 -0.09 3.14
CA GLU A 60 0.52 0.02 4.60
C GLU A 60 0.41 -1.36 5.27
N ARG A 61 -0.57 -2.17 4.86
CA ARG A 61 -0.76 -3.54 5.37
C ARG A 61 0.42 -4.43 5.06
N SER A 62 0.99 -4.34 3.86
CA SER A 62 2.20 -5.08 3.48
C SER A 62 3.36 -4.74 4.40
N HIS A 63 3.61 -3.43 4.63
CA HIS A 63 4.68 -2.99 5.51
C HIS A 63 4.47 -3.45 6.96
N LYS A 64 3.23 -3.37 7.46
CA LYS A 64 2.90 -3.86 8.80
C LYS A 64 3.14 -5.37 8.93
N GLN A 65 2.77 -6.16 7.92
CA GLN A 65 3.03 -7.60 7.90
C GLN A 65 4.52 -7.92 7.88
N GLU A 66 5.33 -7.19 7.10
CA GLU A 66 6.79 -7.35 7.10
C GLU A 66 7.39 -7.11 8.49
N LEU A 67 6.98 -6.03 9.17
CA LEU A 67 7.43 -5.72 10.52
C LEU A 67 7.00 -6.76 11.56
N GLU A 68 5.76 -7.26 11.47
CA GLU A 68 5.26 -8.31 12.36
C GLU A 68 6.00 -9.63 12.13
N ALA A 69 6.30 -9.98 10.88
CA ALA A 69 7.09 -11.16 10.54
C ALA A 69 8.52 -11.05 11.06
N GLU A 70 9.16 -9.88 10.95
CA GLU A 70 10.50 -9.65 11.48
C GLU A 70 10.56 -9.82 13.00
N LYS A 71 9.59 -9.22 13.73
CA LYS A 71 9.46 -9.39 15.18
C LYS A 71 9.23 -10.84 15.58
N TYR A 72 8.43 -11.58 14.82
CA TYR A 72 8.19 -13.00 15.08
C TYR A 72 9.48 -13.81 14.91
N ILE A 73 10.23 -13.58 13.83
CA ILE A 73 11.53 -14.25 13.58
C ILE A 73 12.53 -13.93 14.70
N GLU A 74 12.59 -12.67 15.14
CA GLU A 74 13.44 -12.26 16.26
C GLU A 74 13.07 -13.01 17.55
N SER A 75 11.77 -13.15 17.85
CA SER A 75 11.30 -13.89 19.02
C SER A 75 11.65 -15.39 19.00
N LEU A 76 11.81 -15.99 17.80
CA LEU A 76 12.21 -17.39 17.64
C LEU A 76 13.73 -17.60 17.75
N LYS A 77 14.52 -16.54 17.63
CA LYS A 77 15.99 -16.58 17.75
C LYS A 77 16.48 -16.40 19.19
N ALA A 78 15.59 -15.99 20.11
CA ALA A 78 15.85 -15.89 21.54
C ALA A 78 15.63 -17.23 22.24
#